data_AF-A0A958Y7J3-F1
#
_entry.id   AF-A0A958Y7J3-F1
#
_cell.length_a   1.000
_cell.length_b   1.000
_cell.length_c   1.000
_cell.angle_alpha   90.00
_cell.angle_beta   90.00
_cell.angle_gamma   90.00
#
_symmetry.space_group_name_H-M   'P 1'
#
loop_
_entity.id
_entity.type
_entity.pdbx_description
1 polymer ?
#
loop_
_entity_poly.entity_id
_entity_poly.type
_entity_poly.pdbx_seq_one_letter_code
_entity_poly.pdbx_strand_id
1 'polypeptide(L)'
;MIRIAESNEIFTILFVIGLALVAMAKLFYSKRFANFIYLPGNSKYLLIHTRDQKFLDRFDALLFSNLVISISIFLTICYKSLYGQSLTSIDILMKIIVAVASFILIKVLLERLIGSLFGIDALIDDYLFQKTSYKNYLGLLLIPLNAFFIYNQTPAEIVILITLVAFFLINLIGLTVSFKVHQNV
;
A
#
# COMPACT_ATOMS: atom_id res chain seq x y z
N MET A 1 -35.65 16.24 9.13
CA MET A 1 -34.44 15.99 9.95
C MET A 1 -33.22 16.37 9.12
N ILE A 2 -32.50 17.42 9.49
CA ILE A 2 -31.24 17.78 8.85
C ILE A 2 -30.18 16.87 9.47
N ARG A 3 -29.75 15.84 8.74
CA ARG A 3 -28.65 14.96 9.16
C ARG A 3 -27.38 15.79 9.00
N ILE A 4 -26.78 16.21 10.11
CA ILE A 4 -25.46 16.82 10.13
C ILE A 4 -24.52 15.82 9.45
N ALA A 5 -24.04 16.16 8.25
CA ALA A 5 -23.09 15.32 7.55
C ALA A 5 -21.82 15.24 8.41
N GLU A 6 -21.41 14.03 8.79
CA GLU A 6 -20.09 13.87 9.38
C GLU A 6 -19.05 14.41 8.38
N SER A 7 -18.20 15.32 8.85
CA SER A 7 -17.16 15.93 8.02
C SER A 7 -16.19 14.86 7.55
N ASN A 8 -16.23 14.54 6.25
CA ASN A 8 -15.23 13.73 5.55
C ASN A 8 -14.01 14.57 5.11
N GLU A 9 -13.85 15.78 5.65
CA GLU A 9 -12.82 16.73 5.22
C GLU A 9 -11.41 16.17 5.44
N ILE A 10 -11.16 15.54 6.60
CA ILE A 10 -9.85 14.97 6.90
C ILE A 10 -9.49 13.81 5.98
N PHE A 11 -10.46 12.93 5.65
CA PHE A 11 -10.25 11.86 4.69
C PHE A 11 -9.96 12.39 3.30
N THR A 12 -10.64 13.48 2.92
CA THR A 12 -10.41 14.15 1.63
C THR A 12 -9.01 14.76 1.55
N ILE A 13 -8.56 15.45 2.61
CA ILE A 13 -7.21 16.02 2.69
C ILE A 13 -6.15 14.93 2.55
N LEU A 14 -6.27 13.85 3.33
CA LEU A 14 -5.32 12.73 3.29
C LEU A 14 -5.35 12.01 1.93
N PHE A 15 -6.53 11.83 1.35
CA PHE A 15 -6.67 11.29 0.00
C PHE A 15 -5.94 12.14 -1.05
N VAL A 16 -6.10 13.47 -1.00
CA VAL A 16 -5.39 14.40 -1.89
C VAL A 16 -3.88 14.35 -1.68
N ILE A 17 -3.40 14.21 -0.43
CA ILE A 17 -1.98 14.00 -0.14
C ILE A 17 -1.48 12.69 -0.78
N GLY A 18 -2.22 11.60 -0.64
CA GLY A 18 -1.90 10.31 -1.28
C GLY A 18 -1.79 10.42 -2.80
N LEU A 19 -2.77 11.09 -3.43
CA LEU A 19 -2.75 11.40 -4.86
C LEU A 19 -1.53 12.23 -5.26
N ALA A 20 -1.21 13.27 -4.49
CA ALA A 20 -0.06 14.14 -4.75
C ALA A 20 1.27 13.35 -4.68
N LEU A 21 1.41 12.42 -3.74
CA LEU A 21 2.58 11.55 -3.62
C LEU A 21 2.75 10.65 -4.86
N VAL A 22 1.66 10.06 -5.36
CA VAL A 22 1.68 9.25 -6.59
C VAL A 22 1.99 10.12 -7.81
N ALA A 23 1.44 11.33 -7.88
CA ALA A 23 1.76 12.28 -8.93
C ALA A 23 3.24 12.68 -8.92
N MET A 24 3.82 12.96 -7.74
CA MET A 24 5.25 13.23 -7.58
C MET A 24 6.11 12.04 -8.02
N ALA A 25 5.73 10.80 -7.65
CA ALA A 25 6.43 9.60 -8.09
C ALA A 25 6.43 9.48 -9.62
N LYS A 26 5.29 9.76 -10.28
CA LYS A 26 5.18 9.77 -11.74
C LYS A 26 6.01 10.88 -12.39
N LEU A 27 6.03 12.07 -11.80
CA LEU A 27 6.76 13.24 -12.33
C LEU A 27 8.28 13.05 -12.24
N PHE A 28 8.80 12.68 -11.07
CA PHE A 28 10.24 12.55 -10.85
C PHE A 28 10.83 11.25 -11.39
N TYR A 29 10.04 10.17 -11.47
CA TYR A 29 10.51 8.83 -11.84
C TYR A 29 9.68 8.20 -12.97
N SER A 30 9.33 8.99 -13.99
CA SER A 30 8.40 8.60 -15.06
C SER A 30 8.67 7.24 -15.71
N LYS A 31 9.93 6.96 -16.10
CA LYS A 31 10.33 5.67 -16.71
C LYS A 31 10.11 4.49 -15.77
N ARG A 32 10.50 4.65 -14.50
CA ARG A 32 10.33 3.61 -13.46
C ARG A 32 8.86 3.41 -13.13
N PHE A 33 8.10 4.50 -13.00
CA PHE A 33 6.66 4.46 -12.75
C PHE A 33 5.88 3.77 -13.89
N ALA A 34 6.26 4.01 -15.15
CA ALA A 34 5.67 3.33 -16.30
C ALA A 34 5.86 1.81 -16.23
N ASN A 35 7.05 1.34 -15.84
CA ASN A 35 7.29 -0.09 -15.62
C ASN A 35 6.53 -0.61 -14.39
N PHE A 36 6.43 0.19 -13.33
CA PHE A 36 5.76 -0.17 -12.08
C PHE A 36 4.25 -0.40 -12.23
N ILE A 37 3.55 0.36 -13.07
CA ILE A 37 2.10 0.15 -13.30
C ILE A 37 1.79 -1.25 -13.84
N TYR A 38 2.69 -1.84 -14.62
CA TYR A 38 2.50 -3.18 -15.18
C TYR A 38 2.97 -4.31 -14.26
N LEU A 39 3.36 -4.01 -13.01
CA LEU A 39 3.88 -4.98 -12.04
C LEU A 39 3.05 -6.28 -11.92
N PRO A 40 1.71 -6.27 -11.76
CA PRO A 40 0.96 -7.53 -11.56
C PRO A 40 0.95 -8.46 -12.77
N GLY A 41 1.20 -7.94 -13.98
CA GLY A 41 1.23 -8.71 -15.21
C GLY A 41 2.62 -8.88 -15.82
N ASN A 42 3.64 -8.17 -15.31
CA ASN A 42 4.97 -8.12 -15.90
C ASN A 42 6.08 -8.03 -14.85
N SER A 43 6.92 -9.06 -14.79
CA SER A 43 8.08 -9.13 -13.90
C SER A 43 9.26 -8.24 -14.32
N LYS A 44 9.19 -7.58 -15.49
CA LYS A 44 10.25 -6.69 -16.00
C LYS A 44 10.63 -5.58 -15.02
N TYR A 45 9.67 -5.02 -14.29
CA TYR A 45 9.98 -4.04 -13.24
C TYR A 45 10.92 -4.63 -12.18
N LEU A 46 10.56 -5.82 -11.67
CA LEU A 46 11.33 -6.53 -10.66
C LEU A 46 12.73 -6.87 -11.19
N LEU A 47 12.83 -7.52 -12.34
CA LEU A 47 14.10 -7.95 -12.92
C LEU A 47 15.10 -6.80 -13.17
N ILE A 48 14.62 -5.63 -13.59
CA ILE A 48 15.49 -4.49 -13.88
C ILE A 48 15.92 -3.76 -12.60
N HIS A 49 15.00 -3.59 -11.64
CA HIS A 49 15.24 -2.71 -10.49
C HIS A 49 15.68 -3.45 -9.22
N THR A 50 15.65 -4.78 -9.20
CA THR A 50 16.21 -5.59 -8.11
C THR A 50 17.72 -5.39 -7.97
N ARG A 51 18.46 -5.20 -9.09
CA ARG A 51 19.94 -5.18 -9.08
C ARG A 51 20.58 -3.87 -8.57
N ASP A 52 19.88 -2.74 -8.66
CA ASP A 52 20.43 -1.41 -8.32
C ASP A 52 19.88 -0.87 -7.00
N GLN A 53 19.29 -1.73 -6.19
CA GLN A 53 18.37 -1.27 -5.18
C GLN A 53 19.02 -0.89 -3.84
N LYS A 54 18.64 0.29 -3.36
CA LYS A 54 18.85 0.70 -1.96
C LYS A 54 17.58 0.39 -1.16
N PHE A 55 17.75 -0.03 0.09
CA PHE A 55 16.66 -0.42 1.01
C PHE A 55 15.45 0.54 1.03
N LEU A 56 15.70 1.84 0.94
CA LEU A 56 14.67 2.88 0.82
C LEU A 56 15.12 3.89 -0.25
N ASP A 57 14.82 3.59 -1.51
CA ASP A 57 14.93 4.60 -2.54
C ASP A 57 13.77 5.61 -2.43
N ARG A 58 14.01 6.85 -2.87
CA ARG A 58 13.05 7.95 -2.84
C ARG A 58 11.76 7.62 -3.59
N PHE A 59 11.85 6.85 -4.68
CA PHE A 59 10.67 6.35 -5.39
C PHE A 59 9.80 5.46 -4.52
N ASP A 60 10.42 4.48 -3.86
CA ASP A 60 9.72 3.52 -3.00
C ASP A 60 9.17 4.22 -1.75
N ALA A 61 9.87 5.22 -1.22
CA ALA A 61 9.41 6.05 -0.10
C ALA A 61 8.12 6.82 -0.44
N LEU A 62 8.04 7.45 -1.62
CA LEU A 62 6.83 8.16 -2.07
C LEU A 62 5.62 7.22 -2.16
N LEU A 63 5.80 6.05 -2.79
CA LEU A 63 4.74 5.07 -2.94
C LEU A 63 4.35 4.41 -1.61
N PHE A 64 5.33 4.19 -0.73
CA PHE A 64 5.10 3.67 0.61
C PHE A 64 4.29 4.65 1.47
N SER A 65 4.60 5.95 1.42
CA SER A 65 3.79 6.97 2.10
C SER A 65 2.35 6.98 1.59
N ASN A 66 2.13 6.87 0.27
CA ASN A 66 0.79 6.72 -0.28
C ASN A 66 0.09 5.44 0.22
N LEU A 67 0.80 4.31 0.26
CA LEU A 67 0.28 3.05 0.77
C LEU A 67 -0.21 3.17 2.22
N VAL A 68 0.62 3.75 3.11
CA VAL A 68 0.26 3.92 4.52
C VAL A 68 -1.00 4.76 4.65
N ILE A 69 -1.04 5.93 4.02
CA ILE A 69 -2.20 6.84 4.08
C ILE A 69 -3.46 6.12 3.56
N SER A 70 -3.34 5.45 2.42
CA SER A 70 -4.45 4.77 1.77
C SER A 70 -4.99 3.61 2.61
N ILE A 71 -4.13 2.81 3.25
CA ILE A 71 -4.53 1.73 4.16
C ILE A 71 -5.21 2.31 5.39
N SER A 72 -4.70 3.38 5.97
CA SER A 72 -5.28 4.00 7.16
C SER A 72 -6.69 4.52 6.90
N ILE A 73 -6.91 5.18 5.76
CA ILE A 73 -8.26 5.60 5.32
C ILE A 73 -9.17 4.37 5.18
N PHE A 74 -8.72 3.34 4.47
CA PHE A 74 -9.50 2.14 4.22
C PHE A 74 -9.88 1.41 5.52
N LEU A 75 -8.94 1.25 6.46
CA LEU A 75 -9.18 0.63 7.76
C LEU A 75 -10.25 1.37 8.57
N THR A 76 -10.19 2.71 8.59
CA THR A 76 -11.19 3.52 9.28
C THR A 76 -12.58 3.40 8.66
N ILE A 77 -12.66 3.32 7.32
CA ILE A 77 -13.92 3.10 6.61
C ILE A 77 -14.48 1.70 6.92
N CYS A 78 -13.64 0.67 6.90
CA CYS A 78 -14.02 -0.69 7.28
C CYS A 78 -14.56 -0.73 8.72
N TYR A 79 -13.87 -0.08 9.65
CA TYR A 79 -14.31 -0.01 11.05
C TYR A 79 -15.68 0.65 11.18
N LYS A 80 -15.90 1.78 10.48
CA LYS A 80 -17.19 2.47 10.46
C LYS A 80 -18.30 1.59 9.89
N SER A 81 -18.01 0.82 8.83
CA SER A 81 -18.99 -0.09 8.23
C SER A 81 -19.37 -1.25 9.15
N LEU A 82 -18.41 -1.83 9.88
CA LEU A 82 -18.63 -3.03 10.70
C LEU A 82 -19.26 -2.72 12.06
N TYR A 83 -18.88 -1.59 12.68
CA TYR A 83 -19.27 -1.26 14.05
C TYR A 83 -20.23 -0.06 14.13
N GLY A 84 -20.53 0.59 13.00
CA GLY A 84 -21.39 1.79 12.96
C GLY A 84 -20.79 3.03 13.63
N GLN A 85 -19.55 2.96 14.11
CA GLN A 85 -18.85 4.05 14.81
C GLN A 85 -17.80 4.69 13.91
N SER A 86 -17.80 6.01 13.82
CA SER A 86 -16.83 6.77 13.04
C SER A 86 -15.57 7.08 13.85
N LEU A 87 -14.42 6.61 13.38
CA LEU A 87 -13.10 7.02 13.91
C LEU A 87 -12.57 8.22 13.10
N THR A 88 -13.32 9.32 13.10
CA THR A 88 -13.04 10.53 12.29
C THR A 88 -12.11 11.53 12.97
N SER A 89 -11.81 11.37 14.27
CA SER A 89 -10.94 12.33 14.96
C SER A 89 -9.51 12.29 14.43
N ILE A 90 -8.95 13.48 14.19
CA ILE A 90 -7.62 13.66 13.64
C ILE A 90 -6.57 12.91 14.47
N ASP A 91 -6.68 12.98 15.80
CA ASP A 91 -5.76 12.31 16.72
C ASP A 91 -5.77 10.78 16.56
N ILE A 92 -6.96 10.18 16.39
CA ILE A 92 -7.07 8.73 16.18
C ILE A 92 -6.52 8.36 14.80
N LEU A 93 -6.86 9.13 13.77
CA LEU A 93 -6.43 8.85 12.40
C LEU A 93 -4.90 8.94 12.26
N MET A 94 -4.27 9.94 12.88
CA MET A 94 -2.80 10.06 12.92
C MET A 94 -2.16 8.90 13.68
N LYS A 95 -2.75 8.44 14.79
CA LYS A 95 -2.29 7.23 15.49
C LYS A 95 -2.38 5.99 14.61
N ILE A 96 -3.46 5.84 13.83
CA ILE A 96 -3.62 4.72 12.88
C ILE A 96 -2.54 4.80 11.79
N ILE A 97 -2.28 5.98 11.23
CA ILE A 97 -1.21 6.17 10.22
C ILE A 97 0.15 5.76 10.77
N VAL A 98 0.51 6.24 11.97
CA VAL A 98 1.78 5.90 12.61
C VAL A 98 1.84 4.41 12.96
N ALA A 99 0.75 3.82 13.46
CA ALA A 99 0.68 2.39 13.78
C ALA A 99 0.86 1.52 12.52
N VAL A 100 0.20 1.86 11.42
CA VAL A 100 0.34 1.14 10.14
C VAL A 100 1.76 1.28 9.59
N ALA A 101 2.32 2.48 9.58
CA ALA A 101 3.68 2.73 9.10
C ALA A 101 4.72 1.93 9.92
N SER A 102 4.68 2.06 11.24
CA SER A 102 5.60 1.39 12.16
C SER A 102 5.47 -0.12 12.08
N PHE A 103 4.25 -0.66 12.03
CA PHE A 103 4.02 -2.10 11.88
C PHE A 103 4.67 -2.65 10.61
N ILE A 104 4.50 -1.98 9.46
CA ILE A 104 5.08 -2.43 8.20
C ILE A 104 6.62 -2.33 8.25
N LEU A 105 7.16 -1.22 8.77
CA LEU A 105 8.61 -1.02 8.86
C LEU A 105 9.28 -2.02 9.80
N ILE A 106 8.74 -2.23 11.00
CA ILE A 106 9.27 -3.20 11.97
C ILE A 106 9.31 -4.60 11.34
N LYS A 107 8.24 -4.99 10.64
CA LYS A 107 8.19 -6.30 9.97
C LYS A 107 9.31 -6.46 8.93
N VAL A 108 9.53 -5.44 8.11
CA VAL A 108 10.61 -5.45 7.10
C VAL A 108 11.99 -5.51 7.77
N LEU A 109 12.21 -4.75 8.85
CA LEU A 109 13.50 -4.75 9.56
C LEU A 109 13.79 -6.10 10.22
N LEU A 110 12.79 -6.76 10.80
CA LEU A 110 12.94 -8.10 11.37
C LEU A 110 13.28 -9.14 10.30
N GLU A 111 12.61 -9.09 9.14
CA GLU A 111 12.90 -9.99 8.01
C GLU A 111 14.35 -9.82 7.51
N ARG A 112 14.88 -8.60 7.46
CA ARG A 112 16.30 -8.35 7.14
C ARG A 112 17.26 -8.84 8.20
N LEU A 113 16.94 -8.63 9.46
CA LEU A 113 17.77 -9.12 10.57
C LEU A 113 17.92 -10.64 10.50
N ILE A 114 16.82 -11.36 10.21
CA ILE A 114 16.86 -12.80 9.97
C ILE A 114 17.79 -13.13 8.79
N GLY A 115 17.70 -12.40 7.68
CA GLY A 115 18.56 -12.61 6.51
C GLY A 115 20.05 -12.53 6.83
N SER A 116 20.41 -11.52 7.62
CA SER A 116 21.79 -11.32 8.08
C SER A 116 22.26 -12.41 9.04
N LEU A 117 21.41 -12.86 9.96
CA LEU A 117 21.75 -13.96 10.88
C LEU A 117 22.06 -15.27 10.16
N PHE A 118 21.39 -15.52 9.03
CA PHE A 118 21.57 -16.73 8.23
C PHE A 118 22.53 -16.54 7.04
N GLY A 119 23.11 -15.35 6.86
CA GLY A 119 24.04 -15.06 5.75
C GLY A 119 23.40 -15.13 4.37
N ILE A 120 22.09 -14.90 4.26
CA ILE A 120 21.28 -14.96 3.03
C ILE A 120 20.73 -13.58 2.65
N ASP A 121 21.47 -12.51 2.96
CA ASP A 121 21.04 -11.11 2.78
C ASP A 121 20.52 -10.82 1.36
N ALA A 122 21.24 -11.28 0.32
CA ALA A 122 20.86 -11.04 -1.07
C ALA A 122 19.47 -11.62 -1.43
N LEU A 123 19.19 -12.85 -0.98
CA LEU A 123 17.89 -13.50 -1.22
C LEU A 123 16.76 -12.77 -0.47
N ILE A 124 17.02 -12.34 0.76
CA ILE A 124 16.03 -11.64 1.58
C ILE A 124 15.76 -10.24 1.03
N ASP A 125 16.79 -9.49 0.65
CA ASP A 125 16.64 -8.15 0.10
C ASP A 125 15.85 -8.19 -1.22
N ASP A 126 16.12 -9.16 -2.12
CA ASP A 126 15.36 -9.36 -3.36
C ASP A 126 13.88 -9.70 -3.09
N TYR A 127 13.63 -10.61 -2.13
CA TYR A 127 12.28 -10.97 -1.71
C TYR A 127 11.53 -9.77 -1.10
N LEU A 128 12.19 -9.02 -0.23
CA LEU A 128 11.60 -7.85 0.44
C LEU A 128 11.27 -6.74 -0.55
N PHE A 129 12.10 -6.55 -1.56
CA PHE A 129 11.79 -5.62 -2.64
C PHE A 129 10.53 -6.00 -3.40
N GLN A 130 10.45 -7.26 -3.85
CA GLN A 130 9.30 -7.75 -4.59
C GLN A 130 8.03 -7.58 -3.75
N LYS A 131 8.07 -8.05 -2.50
CA LYS A 131 6.96 -7.94 -1.54
C LYS A 131 6.54 -6.49 -1.30
N THR A 132 7.49 -5.58 -1.11
CA THR A 132 7.19 -4.16 -0.87
C THR A 132 6.63 -3.48 -2.11
N SER A 133 7.13 -3.84 -3.30
CA SER A 133 6.64 -3.33 -4.58
C SER A 133 5.18 -3.71 -4.83
N TYR A 134 4.80 -4.96 -4.57
CA TYR A 134 3.40 -5.40 -4.67
C TYR A 134 2.50 -4.70 -3.64
N LYS A 135 2.99 -4.46 -2.42
CA LYS A 135 2.26 -3.66 -1.43
C LYS A 135 2.10 -2.21 -1.88
N ASN A 136 3.15 -1.58 -2.38
CA ASN A 136 3.07 -0.21 -2.92
C ASN A 136 2.06 -0.12 -4.08
N TYR A 137 1.97 -1.17 -4.91
CA TYR A 137 1.00 -1.24 -6.00
C TYR A 137 -0.44 -1.31 -5.47
N LEU A 138 -0.66 -2.03 -4.36
CA LEU A 138 -1.94 -2.02 -3.67
C LEU A 138 -2.32 -0.62 -3.15
N GLY A 139 -1.35 0.16 -2.70
CA GLY A 139 -1.55 1.57 -2.33
C GLY A 139 -2.06 2.41 -3.50
N LEU A 140 -1.63 2.11 -4.72
CA LEU A 140 -2.12 2.79 -5.93
C LEU A 140 -3.55 2.38 -6.27
N LEU A 141 -3.89 1.09 -6.16
CA LEU A 141 -5.25 0.60 -6.38
C LEU A 141 -6.25 1.11 -5.32
N LEU A 142 -5.78 1.34 -4.11
CA LEU A 142 -6.60 1.90 -3.04
C LEU A 142 -7.06 3.31 -3.29
N ILE A 143 -6.35 4.11 -4.09
CA ILE A 143 -6.74 5.50 -4.38
C ILE A 143 -8.17 5.56 -4.96
N PRO A 144 -8.47 4.96 -6.13
CA PRO A 144 -9.81 5.02 -6.71
C PRO A 144 -10.86 4.35 -5.81
N LEU A 145 -10.49 3.31 -5.05
CA LEU A 145 -11.39 2.66 -4.10
C LEU A 145 -11.75 3.57 -2.93
N ASN A 146 -10.76 4.22 -2.31
CA ASN A 146 -10.97 5.17 -1.23
C ASN A 146 -11.77 6.38 -1.73
N ALA A 147 -11.53 6.86 -2.95
CA ALA A 147 -12.37 7.90 -3.54
C ALA A 147 -13.85 7.45 -3.59
N PHE A 148 -14.11 6.25 -4.11
CA PHE A 148 -15.46 5.69 -4.13
C PHE A 148 -16.08 5.59 -2.73
N PHE A 149 -15.34 5.10 -1.74
CA PHE A 149 -15.85 4.92 -0.39
C PHE A 149 -16.06 6.23 0.38
N ILE A 150 -15.18 7.22 0.22
CA ILE A 150 -15.30 8.51 0.91
C ILE A 150 -16.55 9.26 0.44
N TYR A 151 -16.87 9.19 -0.85
CA TYR A 151 -18.00 9.93 -1.44
C TYR A 151 -19.31 9.14 -1.52
N ASN A 152 -19.32 7.88 -1.05
CA ASN A 152 -20.52 7.06 -0.99
C ASN A 152 -20.99 6.93 0.46
N GLN A 153 -22.19 7.43 0.78
CA GLN A 153 -22.67 7.62 2.16
C GLN A 153 -22.84 6.32 2.96
N THR A 154 -23.06 5.19 2.28
CA THR A 154 -23.16 3.86 2.89
C THR A 154 -22.46 2.87 1.96
N PRO A 155 -21.14 2.69 2.07
CA PRO A 155 -20.47 1.66 1.30
C PRO A 155 -21.09 0.31 1.69
N ALA A 156 -21.63 -0.41 0.72
CA ALA A 156 -22.20 -1.72 1.00
C ALA A 156 -21.09 -2.65 1.51
N GLU A 157 -21.36 -3.37 2.59
CA GLU A 157 -20.41 -4.33 3.21
C GLU A 157 -19.81 -5.29 2.18
N ILE A 158 -20.60 -5.64 1.15
CA ILE A 158 -20.20 -6.46 0.00
C ILE A 158 -19.03 -5.83 -0.77
N VAL A 159 -19.03 -4.51 -0.99
CA VAL A 159 -17.96 -3.82 -1.74
C VAL A 159 -16.66 -3.80 -0.93
N ILE A 160 -16.76 -3.69 0.40
CA ILE A 160 -15.61 -3.79 1.30
C ILE A 160 -15.05 -5.22 1.27
N LEU A 161 -15.92 -6.24 1.31
CA LEU A 161 -15.52 -7.65 1.22
C LEU A 161 -14.82 -7.97 -0.10
N ILE A 162 -15.38 -7.52 -1.23
CA ILE A 162 -14.77 -7.68 -2.55
C ILE A 162 -13.38 -7.03 -2.59
N THR A 163 -13.24 -5.85 -1.98
CA THR A 163 -11.96 -5.15 -1.89
C THR A 163 -10.94 -5.95 -1.08
N LEU A 164 -11.34 -6.50 0.08
CA LEU A 164 -10.48 -7.37 0.90
C LEU A 164 -10.05 -8.65 0.16
N VAL A 165 -10.96 -9.26 -0.60
CA VAL A 165 -10.63 -10.43 -1.42
C VAL A 165 -9.64 -10.06 -2.52
N ALA A 166 -9.84 -8.93 -3.20
CA ALA A 166 -8.91 -8.44 -4.22
C ALA A 166 -7.50 -8.17 -3.64
N PHE A 167 -7.43 -7.59 -2.45
CA PHE A 167 -6.17 -7.43 -1.71
C PHE A 167 -5.45 -8.74 -1.46
N PHE A 168 -6.19 -9.75 -0.98
CA PHE A 168 -5.64 -11.06 -0.70
C PHE A 168 -5.10 -11.72 -1.98
N LEU A 169 -5.85 -11.65 -3.08
CA LEU A 169 -5.44 -12.19 -4.38
C LEU A 169 -4.16 -11.52 -4.91
N ILE A 170 -4.03 -10.20 -4.80
CA ILE A 170 -2.82 -9.50 -5.28
C ILE A 170 -1.60 -9.88 -4.44
N ASN A 171 -1.75 -10.05 -3.13
CA ASN A 171 -0.66 -10.55 -2.29
C ASN A 171 -0.27 -11.99 -2.66
N LEU A 172 -1.24 -12.86 -2.97
CA LEU A 172 -0.98 -14.21 -3.47
C LEU A 172 -0.25 -14.20 -4.82
N ILE A 173 -0.66 -13.34 -5.76
CA ILE A 173 0.01 -13.18 -7.05
C ILE A 173 1.46 -12.75 -6.82
N GLY A 174 1.70 -11.73 -5.99
CA GLY A 174 3.05 -11.28 -5.66
C GLY A 174 3.93 -12.39 -5.08
N LEU A 175 3.36 -13.25 -4.25
CA LEU A 175 4.04 -14.42 -3.69
C LEU A 175 4.35 -15.47 -4.76
N THR A 176 3.39 -15.83 -5.62
CA THR A 176 3.62 -16.81 -6.71
C THR A 176 4.65 -16.34 -7.73
N VAL A 177 4.66 -15.05 -8.08
CA VAL A 177 5.66 -14.46 -8.98
C VAL A 177 7.04 -14.49 -8.33
N SER A 178 7.14 -14.22 -7.03
CA SER A 178 8.40 -14.32 -6.28
C SER A 178 8.99 -15.73 -6.29
N PHE A 179 8.14 -16.75 -6.08
CA PHE A 179 8.53 -18.15 -6.18
C PHE A 179 9.00 -18.53 -7.59
N LYS A 180 8.24 -18.15 -8.64
CA LYS A 180 8.62 -18.47 -10.03
C LYS A 180 9.95 -17.83 -10.46
N VAL A 181 10.25 -16.62 -10.00
CA VAL A 181 11.51 -15.95 -10.33
C VAL A 181 12.72 -16.67 -9.73
N HIS A 182 12.58 -17.29 -8.56
CA HIS A 182 13.67 -18.01 -7.86
C HIS A 182 13.70 -19.53 -8.10
N GLN A 183 12.67 -20.11 -8.74
CA GLN A 183 12.62 -21.54 -9.06
C GLN A 183 13.43 -21.92 -10.32
N ASN A 184 13.77 -20.95 -11.18
CA ASN A 184 14.55 -21.17 -12.41
C ASN A 184 16.06 -20.90 -12.24
N VAL A 185 16.59 -21.08 -11.02
CA VAL A 185 18.03 -21.07 -10.72
C VAL A 185 18.49 -22.49 -10.47
#